data_AF-A0A3D5D8M2-F1
#
_entry.id   AF-A0A3D5D8M2-F1
#
_cell.length_a   1.000
_cell.length_b   1.000
_cell.length_c   1.000
_cell.angle_alpha   90.00
_cell.angle_beta   90.00
_cell.angle_gamma   90.00
#
_symmetry.space_group_name_H-M   'P 1'
#
loop_
_entity.id
_entity.type
_entity.pdbx_description
1 polymer ?
#
loop_
_entity_poly.entity_id
_entity_poly.type
_entity_poly.pdbx_seq_one_letter_code
_entity_poly.pdbx_strand_id
1 'polypeptide(L)'
;MFSGDANPPPKVAIKGNTIEHFDTAHDGFYSIVFDPVPGATGFELEWKNEGNFKHWTIREIEACSGAPNKPKERKSITALDPKQLAESKALLAEKKKIESRLTKITKSQPVFGGKFGKPEPVHILKRGDAEQPQEEVAPTVLSALGDLTLAKDAPEADRRLTLANWIASAKNPLTARVAVNRIWQFHFGAGLVLTSSDFGRNGAKPSHPELLDWLAHEFVRSGWSVKHLHKLIMLSDTYQQSSRTNEAGRKIDADARLLWRFPSRRLEAEAIRDSILFVSGNLNLEAGGPGFSFFRSRGGLTGFPPVTEFTQREFRRMIYQHKIRMEPVPIFGAFDAPDAGQTMPRRKQSTTAIQALNLFNSPFVNDQATAFANRITKETGDDTGQQITYAFQFAFGRSPNSVEAKAAIATAEAHGLATLCRVLLNSNEFLFIP
;
A
#
# COMPACT_ATOMS: atom_id res chain seq x y z
N MET A 1 -6.06 71.58 7.00
CA MET A 1 -4.96 72.52 7.33
C MET A 1 -3.67 71.84 6.89
N PHE A 2 -2.96 72.37 5.89
CA PHE A 2 -1.76 71.71 5.36
C PHE A 2 -0.53 72.22 6.12
N SER A 3 0.03 71.41 7.02
CA SER A 3 1.36 71.66 7.61
C SER A 3 2.42 71.03 6.70
N GLY A 4 3.16 71.86 5.98
CA GLY A 4 4.22 71.42 5.08
C GLY A 4 5.58 71.45 5.76
N ASP A 5 6.34 70.37 5.57
CA ASP A 5 7.79 70.46 5.43
C ASP A 5 8.14 70.24 3.95
N ALA A 6 8.78 71.26 3.37
CA ALA A 6 9.61 71.28 2.17
C ALA A 6 9.15 70.51 0.91
N ASN A 7 8.18 71.05 0.18
CA ASN A 7 8.13 71.06 -1.30
C ASN A 7 6.93 71.92 -1.78
N PRO A 8 6.97 72.55 -2.98
CA PRO A 8 5.82 73.26 -3.51
C PRO A 8 4.60 72.32 -3.61
N PRO A 9 3.39 72.78 -3.28
CA PRO A 9 2.20 71.95 -3.33
C PRO A 9 1.97 71.43 -4.76
N PRO A 10 1.58 70.16 -4.94
CA PRO A 10 1.36 69.60 -6.27
C PRO A 10 0.23 70.36 -6.98
N LYS A 11 0.37 70.57 -8.30
CA LYS A 11 -0.74 71.09 -9.12
C LYS A 11 -1.79 70.01 -9.28
N VAL A 12 -2.84 70.12 -8.49
CA VAL A 12 -4.02 69.25 -8.54
C VAL A 12 -5.23 70.11 -8.87
N ALA A 13 -6.07 69.67 -9.81
CA ALA A 13 -7.41 70.23 -9.99
C ALA A 13 -8.46 69.19 -9.61
N ILE A 14 -9.47 69.64 -8.88
CA ILE A 14 -10.66 68.83 -8.57
C ILE A 14 -11.76 69.30 -9.52
N LYS A 15 -12.19 68.42 -10.43
CA LYS A 15 -13.32 68.65 -11.32
C LYS A 15 -14.40 67.62 -11.02
N GLY A 16 -15.44 68.04 -10.29
CA GLY A 16 -16.50 67.14 -9.83
C GLY A 16 -15.94 66.03 -8.94
N ASN A 17 -16.21 64.77 -9.28
CA ASN A 17 -15.71 63.58 -8.56
C ASN A 17 -14.33 63.08 -9.07
N THR A 18 -13.61 63.89 -9.85
CA THR A 18 -12.32 63.49 -10.45
C THR A 18 -11.20 64.39 -9.94
N ILE A 19 -10.10 63.77 -9.53
CA ILE A 19 -8.87 64.46 -9.14
C ILE A 19 -7.87 64.31 -10.30
N GLU A 20 -7.57 65.40 -10.98
CA GLU A 20 -6.56 65.45 -12.04
C GLU A 20 -5.23 65.94 -11.45
N HIS A 21 -4.22 65.06 -11.43
CA HIS A 21 -2.87 65.38 -10.99
C HIS A 21 -1.98 65.69 -12.21
N PHE A 22 -1.50 66.92 -12.31
CA PHE A 22 -0.84 67.41 -13.53
C PHE A 22 0.68 67.28 -13.51
N ASP A 23 1.28 66.73 -12.45
CA ASP A 23 2.74 66.76 -12.26
C ASP A 23 3.30 65.37 -11.90
N THR A 24 3.63 64.56 -12.92
CA THR A 24 4.07 63.15 -12.74
C THR A 24 5.59 62.97 -12.68
N ALA A 25 6.34 64.08 -12.57
CA ALA A 25 7.80 64.12 -12.69
C ALA A 25 8.56 64.32 -11.38
N HIS A 26 7.87 64.56 -10.25
CA HIS A 26 8.51 64.85 -8.97
C HIS A 26 8.58 63.61 -8.07
N ASP A 27 9.76 63.28 -7.53
CA ASP A 27 9.89 62.27 -6.48
C ASP A 27 9.45 62.87 -5.15
N GLY A 28 8.23 62.53 -4.72
CA GLY A 28 7.63 63.13 -3.55
C GLY A 28 6.55 62.27 -2.91
N PHE A 29 6.45 62.36 -1.59
CA PHE A 29 5.35 61.83 -0.79
C PHE A 29 4.22 62.86 -0.77
N TYR A 30 3.01 62.45 -1.18
CA TYR A 30 1.80 63.26 -1.04
C TYR A 30 0.72 62.44 -0.36
N SER A 31 0.11 63.02 0.67
CA SER A 31 -1.10 62.50 1.32
C SER A 31 -2.21 63.51 1.14
N ILE A 32 -3.30 63.09 0.49
CA ILE A 32 -4.54 63.84 0.44
C ILE A 32 -5.49 63.18 1.43
N VAL A 33 -5.80 63.90 2.51
CA VAL A 33 -6.77 63.47 3.53
C VAL A 33 -8.08 64.19 3.30
N PHE A 34 -9.12 63.45 2.98
CA PHE A 34 -10.49 63.94 3.03
C PHE A 34 -11.01 63.76 4.45
N ASP A 35 -11.06 64.83 5.23
CA ASP A 35 -11.60 64.77 6.59
C ASP A 35 -13.11 64.46 6.50
N PRO A 36 -13.55 63.31 7.06
CA PRO A 36 -14.96 62.97 7.06
C PRO A 36 -15.73 63.84 8.08
N VAL A 37 -16.98 64.16 7.74
CA VAL A 37 -17.99 64.64 8.69
C VAL A 37 -18.15 63.58 9.81
N PRO A 38 -18.44 63.94 11.07
CA PRO A 38 -18.59 62.94 12.14
C PRO A 38 -19.52 61.78 11.75
N GLY A 39 -18.97 60.57 11.71
CA GLY A 39 -19.68 59.34 11.33
C GLY A 39 -19.40 58.80 9.91
N ALA A 40 -18.54 59.42 9.11
CA ALA A 40 -18.11 58.89 7.80
C ALA A 40 -16.65 58.36 7.82
N THR A 41 -16.32 57.44 6.93
CA THR A 41 -14.94 56.97 6.68
C THR A 41 -14.25 57.92 5.69
N GLY A 42 -13.07 58.41 6.05
CA GLY A 42 -12.19 59.15 5.14
C GLY A 42 -11.32 58.19 4.34
N PHE A 43 -10.70 58.67 3.27
CA PHE A 43 -9.68 57.93 2.53
C PHE A 43 -8.43 58.79 2.37
N GLU A 44 -7.26 58.18 2.52
CA GLU A 44 -5.94 58.75 2.22
C GLU A 44 -5.43 58.15 0.92
N LEU A 45 -5.06 59.03 -0.01
CA LEU A 45 -4.38 58.66 -1.25
C LEU A 45 -2.90 58.98 -1.10
N GLU A 46 -2.07 57.95 -1.14
CA GLU A 46 -0.61 58.07 -1.15
C GLU A 46 -0.09 57.73 -2.55
N TRP A 47 0.71 58.62 -3.12
CA TRP A 47 1.44 58.35 -4.36
C TRP A 47 2.92 58.19 -4.06
N LYS A 48 3.54 57.17 -4.68
CA LYS A 48 4.99 56.96 -4.65
C LYS A 48 5.54 56.73 -6.05
N ASN A 49 6.68 57.37 -6.29
CA ASN A 49 7.52 57.15 -7.45
C ASN A 49 8.82 56.46 -7.00
N GLU A 50 8.92 55.14 -7.20
CA GLU A 50 10.12 54.35 -6.90
C GLU A 50 10.81 53.96 -8.21
N GLY A 51 11.17 54.97 -9.01
CA GLY A 51 11.83 54.82 -10.31
C GLY A 51 10.94 54.12 -11.36
N ASN A 52 11.11 52.80 -11.52
CA ASN A 52 10.37 52.01 -12.51
C ASN A 52 8.95 51.64 -12.08
N PHE A 53 8.60 51.82 -10.80
CA PHE A 53 7.28 51.51 -10.27
C PHE A 53 6.62 52.79 -9.75
N LYS A 54 5.59 53.25 -10.47
CA LYS A 54 4.70 54.33 -10.06
C LYS A 54 3.41 53.70 -9.59
N HIS A 55 3.04 53.88 -8.33
CA HIS A 55 1.79 53.32 -7.81
C HIS A 55 1.08 54.26 -6.84
N TRP A 56 -0.24 54.13 -6.84
CA TRP A 56 -1.12 54.72 -5.84
C TRP A 56 -1.40 53.69 -4.76
N THR A 57 -1.37 54.12 -3.51
CA THR A 57 -1.84 53.37 -2.36
C THR A 57 -3.04 54.09 -1.80
N ILE A 58 -4.21 53.44 -1.86
CA ILE A 58 -5.44 53.96 -1.25
C ILE A 58 -5.57 53.35 0.14
N ARG A 59 -5.78 54.19 1.14
CA ARG A 59 -5.94 53.80 2.55
C ARG A 59 -7.29 54.30 3.05
N GLU A 60 -8.05 53.45 3.71
CA GLU A 60 -9.27 53.85 4.40
C GLU A 60 -8.91 54.31 5.82
N ILE A 61 -9.43 55.47 6.24
CA ILE A 61 -9.19 56.05 7.55
C ILE A 61 -10.54 56.23 8.26
N GLU A 62 -10.72 55.56 9.40
CA GLU A 62 -11.85 55.81 10.29
C GLU A 62 -11.70 57.19 10.96
N ALA A 63 -12.77 58.00 10.94
CA ALA A 63 -12.80 59.28 11.63
C ALA A 63 -12.44 59.12 13.11
N CYS A 64 -11.53 59.96 13.60
CA CYS A 64 -11.09 59.99 14.99
C CYS A 64 -12.27 60.20 15.97
N SER A 65 -12.83 59.10 16.48
CA SER A 65 -13.58 59.09 17.74
C SER A 65 -12.87 58.18 18.76
N GLY A 66 -11.87 58.76 19.43
CA GLY A 66 -11.50 58.46 20.83
C GLY A 66 -11.33 57.00 21.30
N ALA A 67 -10.49 56.17 20.68
CA ALA A 67 -10.07 54.90 21.28
C ALA A 67 -8.54 54.67 21.11
N PRO A 68 -7.72 54.68 22.20
CA PRO A 68 -6.26 54.61 22.08
C PRO A 68 -5.64 53.23 21.78
N ASN A 69 -6.41 52.15 21.54
CA ASN A 69 -5.84 50.79 21.56
C ASN A 69 -6.51 49.75 20.65
N LYS A 70 -6.97 50.12 19.43
CA LYS A 70 -7.29 49.13 18.38
C LYS A 70 -6.17 49.08 17.34
N PRO A 71 -5.58 47.91 17.04
CA PRO A 71 -4.62 47.79 15.94
C PRO A 71 -5.33 48.11 14.62
N LYS A 72 -4.87 49.16 13.94
CA LYS A 72 -5.39 49.55 12.62
C LYS A 72 -5.16 48.40 11.64
N GLU A 73 -6.22 47.76 11.14
CA GLU A 73 -6.11 46.74 10.10
C GLU A 73 -5.60 47.39 8.81
N ARG A 74 -4.37 47.07 8.43
CA ARG A 74 -3.71 47.59 7.23
C ARG A 74 -4.09 46.70 6.04
N LYS A 75 -4.98 47.17 5.17
CA LYS A 75 -5.22 46.55 3.85
C LYS A 75 -4.54 47.37 2.77
N SER A 76 -3.35 46.94 2.33
CA SER A 76 -2.70 47.48 1.14
C SER A 76 -3.28 46.79 -0.10
N ILE A 77 -4.01 47.53 -0.94
CA ILE A 77 -4.42 47.04 -2.25
C ILE A 77 -3.37 47.53 -3.25
N THR A 78 -2.31 46.75 -3.45
CA THR A 78 -1.37 46.99 -4.55
C THR A 78 -1.99 46.41 -5.82
N ALA A 79 -2.27 47.26 -6.80
CA ALA A 79 -2.82 46.85 -8.09
C ALA A 79 -1.77 46.07 -8.90
N LEU A 80 -1.65 44.77 -8.64
CA LEU A 80 -0.89 43.83 -9.47
C LEU A 80 -1.70 43.52 -10.73
N ASP A 81 -1.01 43.43 -11.88
CA ASP A 81 -1.59 42.92 -13.14
C ASP A 81 -2.31 41.58 -12.86
N PRO A 82 -3.56 41.38 -13.32
CA PRO A 82 -4.28 40.12 -13.18
C PRO A 82 -3.47 38.86 -13.51
N LYS A 83 -2.57 38.92 -14.49
CA LYS A 83 -1.68 37.81 -14.84
C LYS A 83 -0.65 37.51 -13.75
N GLN A 84 -0.04 38.55 -13.18
CA GLN A 84 0.91 38.43 -12.06
C GLN A 84 0.23 37.99 -10.76
N LEU A 85 -1.02 38.40 -10.52
CA LEU A 85 -1.80 37.95 -9.38
C LEU A 85 -2.14 36.44 -9.47
N ALA A 86 -2.46 35.95 -10.68
CA ALA A 86 -2.72 34.53 -10.91
C ALA A 86 -1.46 33.69 -10.70
N GLU A 87 -0.31 34.14 -11.22
CA GLU A 87 0.98 33.49 -11.04
C GLU A 87 1.44 33.49 -9.57
N SER A 88 1.31 34.61 -8.87
CA SER A 88 1.61 34.73 -7.44
C SER A 88 0.75 33.78 -6.59
N LYS A 89 -0.56 33.68 -6.89
CA LYS A 89 -1.44 32.71 -6.21
C LYS A 89 -1.03 31.26 -6.46
N ALA A 90 -0.64 30.93 -7.70
CA ALA A 90 -0.17 29.59 -8.04
C ALA A 90 1.14 29.25 -7.32
N LEU A 91 2.12 30.16 -7.32
CA LEU A 91 3.39 30.01 -6.61
C LEU A 91 3.22 29.92 -5.09
N LEU A 92 2.29 30.67 -4.49
CA LEU A 92 1.97 30.56 -3.07
C LEU A 92 1.32 29.21 -2.72
N ALA A 93 0.44 28.70 -3.58
CA ALA A 93 -0.15 27.37 -3.41
C ALA A 93 0.92 26.26 -3.52
N GLU A 94 1.84 26.40 -4.47
CA GLU A 94 2.96 25.48 -4.64
C GLU A 94 3.93 25.55 -3.46
N LYS A 95 4.34 26.75 -3.03
CA LYS A 95 5.16 26.98 -1.84
C LYS A 95 4.53 26.32 -0.61
N LYS A 96 3.24 26.56 -0.36
CA LYS A 96 2.50 25.95 0.76
C LYS A 96 2.50 24.41 0.66
N LYS A 97 2.35 23.85 -0.54
CA LYS A 97 2.44 22.40 -0.78
C LYS A 97 3.84 21.88 -0.47
N ILE A 98 4.89 22.57 -0.91
CA ILE A 98 6.29 22.19 -0.66
C ILE A 98 6.62 22.30 0.83
N GLU A 99 6.26 23.39 1.51
CA GLU A 99 6.46 23.59 2.95
C GLU A 99 5.74 22.51 3.77
N SER A 100 4.53 22.10 3.36
CA SER A 100 3.80 21.00 3.99
C SER A 100 4.50 19.65 3.82
N ARG A 101 5.11 19.40 2.65
CA ARG A 101 5.90 18.19 2.38
C ARG A 101 7.20 18.21 3.17
N LEU A 102 7.90 19.34 3.20
CA LEU A 102 9.14 19.53 3.95
C LEU A 102 8.90 19.30 5.43
N THR A 103 7.88 19.94 6.02
CA THR A 103 7.50 19.72 7.42
C THR A 103 7.21 18.24 7.72
N LYS A 104 6.58 17.51 6.80
CA LYS A 104 6.35 16.06 6.96
C LYS A 104 7.63 15.23 6.90
N ILE A 105 8.57 15.59 6.03
CA ILE A 105 9.85 14.86 5.84
C ILE A 105 10.82 15.16 6.99
N THR A 106 10.91 16.43 7.41
CA THR A 106 11.81 16.88 8.49
C THR A 106 11.34 16.43 9.87
N LYS A 107 10.06 16.06 10.02
CA LYS A 107 9.54 15.47 11.24
C LYS A 107 10.16 14.08 11.43
N SER A 108 11.19 14.01 12.26
CA SER A 108 11.79 12.74 12.69
C SER A 108 10.68 11.82 13.19
N GLN A 109 10.46 10.72 12.49
CA GLN A 109 9.48 9.73 12.91
C GLN A 109 10.15 8.88 13.99
N PRO A 110 9.60 8.83 15.22
CA PRO A 110 10.12 7.93 16.24
C PRO A 110 9.98 6.50 15.71
N VAL A 111 11.12 5.85 15.46
CA VAL A 111 11.17 4.43 15.14
C VAL A 111 11.35 3.66 16.43
N PHE A 112 10.51 2.66 16.64
CA PHE A 112 10.69 1.74 17.76
C PHE A 112 11.72 0.69 17.37
N GLY A 113 12.92 0.83 17.91
CA GLY A 113 13.98 -0.16 17.80
C GLY A 113 14.16 -0.91 19.11
N GLY A 114 14.31 -2.23 19.04
CA GLY A 114 14.72 -3.02 20.21
C GLY A 114 16.19 -2.73 20.54
N LYS A 115 16.51 -2.55 21.83
CA LYS A 115 17.88 -2.57 22.33
C LYS A 115 18.14 -3.90 23.01
N PHE A 116 19.26 -4.54 22.69
CA PHE A 116 19.68 -5.74 23.41
C PHE A 116 20.08 -5.36 24.84
N GLY A 117 19.48 -6.04 25.82
CA GLY A 117 19.84 -5.93 27.22
C GLY A 117 21.00 -6.85 27.60
N LYS A 118 21.41 -6.78 28.87
CA LYS A 118 22.29 -7.81 29.44
C LYS A 118 21.49 -9.13 29.52
N PRO A 119 22.01 -10.25 28.99
CA PRO A 119 21.33 -11.53 29.10
C PRO A 119 21.13 -11.93 30.57
N GLU A 120 20.01 -12.56 30.86
CA GLU A 120 19.76 -13.15 32.17
C GLU A 120 20.50 -14.51 32.30
N PRO A 121 20.98 -14.85 33.51
CA PRO A 121 21.54 -16.18 33.78
C PRO A 121 20.49 -17.29 33.55
N VAL A 122 20.87 -18.34 32.83
CA VAL A 122 20.00 -19.50 32.58
C VAL A 122 20.49 -20.65 33.44
N HIS A 123 19.58 -21.31 34.15
CA HIS A 123 19.90 -22.41 35.06
C HIS A 123 19.23 -23.71 34.62
N ILE A 124 19.86 -24.84 34.94
CA ILE A 124 19.17 -26.14 34.90
C ILE A 124 18.10 -26.15 35.98
N LEU A 125 16.88 -26.57 35.62
CA LEU A 125 15.76 -26.63 36.55
C LEU A 125 15.57 -28.06 37.06
N LYS A 126 15.49 -28.23 38.39
CA LYS A 126 15.26 -29.55 38.98
C LYS A 126 13.87 -30.05 38.58
N ARG A 127 13.81 -31.09 37.74
CA ARG A 127 12.56 -31.63 37.17
C ARG A 127 11.72 -30.59 36.40
N GLY A 128 12.33 -29.52 35.90
CA GLY A 128 11.63 -28.45 35.18
C GLY A 128 10.90 -27.44 36.08
N ASP A 129 11.08 -27.49 37.40
CA ASP A 129 10.49 -26.52 38.33
C ASP A 129 11.26 -25.19 38.29
N ALA A 130 10.57 -24.11 37.90
CA ALA A 130 11.14 -22.76 37.80
C ALA A 130 11.56 -22.17 39.16
N GLU A 131 11.01 -22.69 40.27
CA GLU A 131 11.37 -22.27 41.63
C GLU A 131 12.58 -23.04 42.19
N GLN A 132 13.10 -24.05 41.46
CA GLN A 132 14.25 -24.85 41.88
C GLN A 132 15.41 -24.76 40.86
N PRO A 133 15.99 -23.56 40.65
CA PRO A 133 17.17 -23.40 39.81
C PRO A 133 18.37 -24.13 40.43
N GLN A 134 19.12 -24.82 39.58
CA GLN A 134 20.37 -25.49 39.93
C GLN A 134 21.55 -24.69 39.37
N GLU A 135 22.50 -25.36 38.72
CA GLU A 135 23.69 -24.71 38.16
C GLU A 135 23.35 -23.82 36.95
N GLU A 136 24.05 -22.70 36.85
CA GLU A 136 24.01 -21.83 35.68
C GLU A 136 24.70 -22.52 34.49
N VAL A 137 24.05 -22.52 33.33
CA VAL A 137 24.55 -23.11 32.10
C VAL A 137 24.88 -22.06 31.05
N ALA A 138 25.91 -22.36 30.27
CA ALA A 138 26.25 -21.56 29.10
C ALA A 138 25.22 -21.77 27.98
N PRO A 139 24.97 -20.75 27.13
CA PRO A 139 24.20 -20.92 25.91
C PRO A 139 24.82 -21.99 25.01
N THR A 140 24.02 -22.98 24.62
CA THR A 140 24.43 -24.05 23.73
C THR A 140 23.21 -24.63 22.99
N VAL A 141 23.43 -25.61 22.12
CA VAL A 141 22.38 -26.37 21.44
C VAL A 141 22.26 -27.76 22.07
N LEU A 142 21.20 -28.50 21.74
CA LEU A 142 21.11 -29.90 22.14
C LEU A 142 22.30 -30.67 21.52
N SER A 143 23.08 -31.36 22.34
CA SER A 143 24.27 -32.11 21.89
C SER A 143 23.97 -33.14 20.80
N ALA A 144 22.76 -33.70 20.79
CA ALA A 144 22.28 -34.60 19.74
C ALA A 144 22.13 -33.93 18.35
N LEU A 145 22.09 -32.59 18.31
CA LEU A 145 21.95 -31.78 17.09
C LEU A 145 23.28 -31.14 16.66
N GLY A 146 24.34 -31.27 17.47
CA GLY A 146 25.68 -30.77 17.20
C GLY A 146 26.25 -29.99 18.39
N ASP A 147 27.36 -29.31 18.14
CA ASP A 147 28.10 -28.56 19.15
C ASP A 147 28.04 -27.06 18.87
N LEU A 148 27.74 -26.28 19.91
CA LEU A 148 27.81 -24.82 19.90
C LEU A 148 28.29 -24.38 21.27
N THR A 149 29.41 -23.66 21.32
CA THR A 149 30.01 -23.20 22.57
C THR A 149 30.02 -21.69 22.60
N LEU A 150 29.51 -21.12 23.68
CA LEU A 150 29.53 -19.69 23.94
C LEU A 150 29.90 -19.45 25.41
N ALA A 151 30.54 -18.32 25.71
CA ALA A 151 30.78 -17.93 27.09
C ALA A 151 29.45 -17.63 27.81
N LYS A 152 29.39 -17.91 29.12
CA LYS A 152 28.20 -17.65 29.96
C LYS A 152 27.78 -16.18 29.98
N ASP A 153 28.73 -15.28 29.85
CA ASP A 153 28.56 -13.83 29.88
C ASP A 153 28.55 -13.18 28.49
N ALA A 154 28.57 -13.98 27.42
CA ALA A 154 28.56 -13.47 26.05
C ALA A 154 27.37 -12.53 25.82
N PRO A 155 27.57 -11.37 25.16
CA PRO A 155 26.51 -10.42 24.85
C PRO A 155 25.32 -11.05 24.12
N GLU A 156 24.11 -10.51 24.36
CA GLU A 156 22.88 -11.02 23.75
C GLU A 156 22.92 -10.98 22.21
N ALA A 157 23.59 -9.98 21.64
CA ALA A 157 23.81 -9.88 20.20
C ALA A 157 24.61 -11.09 19.65
N ASP A 158 25.69 -11.46 20.34
CA ASP A 158 26.56 -12.57 19.93
C ASP A 158 25.87 -13.92 20.10
N ARG A 159 25.06 -14.09 21.16
CA ARG A 159 24.20 -15.27 21.36
C ARG A 159 23.27 -15.49 20.16
N ARG A 160 22.55 -14.43 19.76
CA ARG A 160 21.60 -14.48 18.63
C ARG A 160 22.31 -14.69 17.30
N LEU A 161 23.43 -14.02 17.06
CA LEU A 161 24.21 -14.17 15.84
C LEU A 161 24.78 -15.60 15.72
N THR A 162 25.31 -16.14 16.81
CA THR A 162 25.88 -17.50 16.82
C THR A 162 24.80 -18.55 16.58
N LEU A 163 23.62 -18.42 17.21
CA LEU A 163 22.47 -19.27 16.93
C LEU A 163 22.02 -19.15 15.46
N ALA A 164 21.93 -17.93 14.93
CA ALA A 164 21.54 -17.70 13.53
C ALA A 164 22.52 -18.35 12.55
N ASN A 165 23.82 -18.22 12.78
CA ASN A 165 24.87 -18.86 11.98
C ASN A 165 24.81 -20.39 12.06
N TRP A 166 24.48 -20.95 13.23
CA TRP A 166 24.31 -22.38 13.40
C TRP A 166 23.07 -22.92 12.67
N ILE A 167 21.93 -22.21 12.76
CA ILE A 167 20.70 -22.54 12.02
C ILE A 167 20.95 -22.46 10.51
N ALA A 168 21.55 -21.38 10.03
CA ALA A 168 21.80 -21.13 8.61
C ALA A 168 23.12 -21.75 8.08
N SER A 169 23.75 -22.63 8.86
CA SER A 169 24.99 -23.29 8.46
C SER A 169 24.75 -24.25 7.30
N ALA A 170 25.66 -24.27 6.33
CA ALA A 170 25.70 -25.28 5.27
C ALA A 170 25.84 -26.71 5.81
N LYS A 171 26.36 -26.88 7.04
CA LYS A 171 26.46 -28.16 7.73
C LYS A 171 25.15 -28.60 8.37
N ASN A 172 24.15 -27.72 8.46
CA ASN A 172 22.82 -28.05 8.96
C ASN A 172 21.92 -28.50 7.80
N PRO A 173 21.59 -29.80 7.68
CA PRO A 173 20.82 -30.31 6.55
C PRO A 173 19.34 -29.90 6.59
N LEU A 174 18.80 -29.51 7.76
CA LEU A 174 17.37 -29.26 7.91
C LEU A 174 16.96 -27.92 7.32
N THR A 175 17.75 -26.86 7.55
CA THR A 175 17.38 -25.50 7.14
C THR A 175 17.17 -25.38 5.63
N ALA A 176 18.11 -25.91 4.85
CA ALA A 176 18.01 -25.92 3.39
C ALA A 176 16.82 -26.76 2.91
N ARG A 177 16.62 -27.97 3.45
CA ARG A 177 15.50 -28.85 3.09
C ARG A 177 14.15 -28.20 3.40
N VAL A 178 13.98 -27.60 4.57
CA VAL A 178 12.75 -26.91 4.96
C VAL A 178 12.49 -25.69 4.07
N ALA A 179 13.53 -24.89 3.79
CA ALA A 179 13.40 -23.71 2.93
C ALA A 179 13.01 -24.08 1.48
N VAL A 180 13.70 -25.05 0.88
CA VAL A 180 13.40 -25.57 -0.45
C VAL A 180 11.99 -26.15 -0.52
N ASN A 181 11.58 -26.93 0.48
CA ASN A 181 10.23 -27.50 0.52
C ASN A 181 9.14 -26.43 0.55
N ARG A 182 9.37 -25.31 1.25
CA ARG A 182 8.46 -24.15 1.25
C ARG A 182 8.42 -23.46 -0.11
N ILE A 183 9.57 -23.23 -0.74
CA ILE A 183 9.65 -22.64 -2.08
C ILE A 183 8.93 -23.51 -3.10
N TRP A 184 9.15 -24.84 -3.04
CA TRP A 184 8.43 -25.82 -3.84
C TRP A 184 6.92 -25.76 -3.60
N GLN A 185 6.49 -25.74 -2.33
CA GLN A 185 5.08 -25.64 -1.96
C GLN A 185 4.39 -24.42 -2.56
N PHE A 186 5.05 -23.25 -2.62
CA PHE A 186 4.42 -22.06 -3.20
C PHE A 186 4.21 -22.16 -4.72
N HIS A 187 5.01 -22.97 -5.41
CA HIS A 187 4.83 -23.25 -6.83
C HIS A 187 3.74 -24.30 -7.07
N PHE A 188 3.81 -25.43 -6.36
CA PHE A 188 2.97 -26.62 -6.61
C PHE A 188 1.79 -26.80 -5.64
N GLY A 189 1.56 -25.87 -4.71
CA GLY A 189 0.50 -25.93 -3.68
C GLY A 189 0.78 -26.89 -2.50
N ALA A 190 1.65 -27.87 -2.69
CA ALA A 190 2.12 -28.80 -1.66
C ALA A 190 3.65 -28.96 -1.74
N GLY A 191 4.28 -29.08 -0.57
CA GLY A 191 5.71 -29.41 -0.50
C GLY A 191 5.96 -30.88 -0.87
N LEU A 192 7.21 -31.20 -1.25
CA LEU A 192 7.69 -32.58 -1.36
C LEU A 192 7.45 -33.34 -0.05
N VAL A 193 7.67 -32.67 1.09
CA VAL A 193 7.18 -33.05 2.41
C VAL A 193 5.89 -32.28 2.68
N LEU A 194 4.78 -33.02 2.85
CA LEU A 194 3.44 -32.45 3.08
C LEU A 194 3.34 -31.65 4.39
N THR A 195 4.09 -32.06 5.41
CA THR A 195 4.15 -31.41 6.73
C THR A 195 5.25 -30.36 6.75
N SER A 196 4.98 -29.18 6.20
CA SER A 196 5.99 -28.15 5.90
C SER A 196 6.80 -27.62 7.08
N SER A 197 6.34 -27.84 8.31
CA SER A 197 7.05 -27.49 9.55
C SER A 197 7.49 -28.69 10.39
N ASP A 198 7.20 -29.93 9.96
CA ASP A 198 7.62 -31.14 10.66
C ASP A 198 8.31 -32.10 9.69
N PHE A 199 9.65 -32.13 9.79
CA PHE A 199 10.54 -33.03 9.05
C PHE A 199 11.04 -34.18 9.94
N GLY A 200 10.52 -34.28 11.16
CA GLY A 200 10.86 -35.32 12.12
C GLY A 200 10.07 -36.61 11.89
N ARG A 201 10.10 -37.51 12.87
CA ARG A 201 9.42 -38.81 12.81
C ARG A 201 7.89 -38.72 12.72
N ASN A 202 7.32 -37.64 13.23
CA ASN A 202 5.87 -37.38 13.18
C ASN A 202 5.46 -36.68 11.87
N GLY A 203 6.43 -36.22 11.08
CA GLY A 203 6.23 -35.62 9.77
C GLY A 203 5.98 -36.66 8.67
N ALA A 204 5.43 -36.19 7.55
CA ALA A 204 5.28 -36.98 6.35
C ALA A 204 6.64 -37.24 5.69
N LYS A 205 6.81 -38.42 5.09
CA LYS A 205 7.98 -38.69 4.25
C LYS A 205 7.94 -37.85 2.96
N PRO A 206 9.10 -37.42 2.43
CA PRO A 206 9.16 -36.74 1.14
C PRO A 206 8.63 -37.65 0.02
N SER A 207 7.88 -37.10 -0.93
CA SER A 207 7.48 -37.84 -2.14
C SER A 207 8.70 -38.17 -3.02
N HIS A 208 9.64 -37.23 -3.11
CA HIS A 208 10.86 -37.35 -3.91
C HIS A 208 12.08 -36.98 -3.05
N PRO A 209 12.61 -37.91 -2.23
CA PRO A 209 13.71 -37.62 -1.29
C PRO A 209 14.97 -37.14 -2.00
N GLU A 210 15.36 -37.79 -3.10
CA GLU A 210 16.58 -37.44 -3.86
C GLU A 210 16.47 -36.05 -4.48
N LEU A 211 15.30 -35.68 -5.01
CA LEU A 211 15.04 -34.35 -5.56
C LEU A 211 15.12 -33.28 -4.46
N LEU A 212 14.52 -33.54 -3.29
CA LEU A 212 14.59 -32.62 -2.15
C LEU A 212 16.05 -32.40 -1.73
N ASP A 213 16.83 -33.47 -1.65
CA ASP A 213 18.23 -33.42 -1.24
C ASP A 213 19.08 -32.69 -2.27
N TRP A 214 18.84 -32.93 -3.56
CA TRP A 214 19.52 -32.23 -4.64
C TRP A 214 19.22 -30.73 -4.63
N LEU A 215 17.94 -30.35 -4.54
CA LEU A 215 17.53 -28.94 -4.47
C LEU A 215 18.07 -28.24 -3.21
N ALA A 216 18.13 -28.94 -2.08
CA ALA A 216 18.71 -28.41 -0.84
C ALA A 216 20.21 -28.11 -0.99
N HIS A 217 20.97 -29.04 -1.58
CA HIS A 217 22.38 -28.80 -1.88
C HIS A 217 22.56 -27.66 -2.88
N GLU A 218 21.74 -27.59 -3.93
CA GLU A 218 21.78 -26.53 -4.92
C GLU A 218 21.48 -25.16 -4.31
N PHE A 219 20.51 -25.09 -3.39
CA PHE A 219 20.18 -23.86 -2.70
C PHE A 219 21.36 -23.32 -1.90
N VAL A 220 22.05 -24.19 -1.14
CA VAL A 220 23.28 -23.81 -0.43
C VAL A 220 24.40 -23.42 -1.39
N ARG A 221 24.64 -24.20 -2.45
CA ARG A 221 25.69 -23.98 -3.47
C ARG A 221 25.54 -22.64 -4.19
N SER A 222 24.29 -22.23 -4.44
CA SER A 222 23.95 -20.93 -5.05
C SER A 222 24.09 -19.73 -4.09
N GLY A 223 24.59 -19.93 -2.87
CA GLY A 223 24.68 -18.90 -1.84
C GLY A 223 23.31 -18.53 -1.26
N TRP A 224 22.42 -19.52 -1.09
CA TRP A 224 21.06 -19.33 -0.56
C TRP A 224 20.19 -18.40 -1.41
N SER A 225 20.44 -18.36 -2.73
CA SER A 225 19.71 -17.50 -3.65
C SER A 225 18.30 -18.04 -3.93
N VAL A 226 17.30 -17.44 -3.28
CA VAL A 226 15.88 -17.78 -3.49
C VAL A 226 15.47 -17.54 -4.95
N LYS A 227 15.99 -16.48 -5.58
CA LYS A 227 15.74 -16.15 -6.99
C LYS A 227 16.27 -17.24 -7.93
N HIS A 228 17.47 -17.76 -7.64
CA HIS A 228 18.05 -18.87 -8.41
C HIS A 228 17.17 -20.12 -8.33
N LEU A 229 16.74 -20.49 -7.13
CA LEU A 229 15.89 -21.66 -6.93
C LEU A 229 14.52 -21.52 -7.62
N HIS A 230 13.89 -20.34 -7.56
CA HIS A 230 12.66 -20.10 -8.31
C HIS A 230 12.88 -20.28 -9.82
N LYS A 231 13.93 -19.69 -10.39
CA LYS A 231 14.24 -19.82 -11.82
C LYS A 231 14.48 -21.28 -12.20
N LEU A 232 15.24 -22.01 -11.40
CA LEU A 232 15.52 -23.43 -11.63
C LEU A 232 14.24 -24.27 -11.68
N ILE A 233 13.34 -24.08 -10.71
CA ILE A 233 12.05 -24.78 -10.67
C ILE A 233 11.19 -24.38 -11.87
N MET A 234 11.06 -23.09 -12.16
CA MET A 234 10.19 -22.59 -13.24
C MET A 234 10.66 -22.97 -14.65
N LEU A 235 11.96 -23.27 -14.81
CA LEU A 235 12.54 -23.77 -16.06
C LEU A 235 12.57 -25.29 -16.15
N SER A 236 12.10 -26.02 -15.14
CA SER A 236 12.02 -27.48 -15.17
C SER A 236 10.83 -27.96 -15.99
N ASP A 237 10.97 -29.13 -16.62
CA ASP A 237 9.86 -29.80 -17.31
C ASP A 237 8.67 -29.99 -16.37
N THR A 238 8.93 -30.35 -15.10
CA THR A 238 7.91 -30.52 -14.05
C THR A 238 7.02 -29.30 -13.84
N TYR A 239 7.59 -28.09 -13.86
CA TYR A 239 6.81 -26.87 -13.72
C TYR A 239 6.06 -26.51 -15.01
N GLN A 240 6.62 -26.85 -16.17
CA GLN A 240 6.06 -26.52 -17.49
C GLN A 240 5.06 -27.57 -18.00
N GLN A 241 4.82 -28.66 -17.26
CA GLN A 241 3.85 -29.68 -17.63
C GLN A 241 2.43 -29.11 -17.75
N SER A 242 1.61 -29.77 -18.57
CA SER A 242 0.18 -29.47 -18.62
C SER A 242 -0.51 -29.88 -17.33
N SER A 243 -1.56 -29.15 -16.96
CA SER A 243 -2.48 -29.53 -15.87
C SER A 243 -3.60 -30.49 -16.31
N ARG A 244 -3.63 -30.87 -17.60
CA ARG A 244 -4.62 -31.78 -18.17
C ARG A 244 -4.62 -33.12 -17.44
N THR A 245 -5.82 -33.62 -17.17
CA THR A 245 -6.00 -34.91 -16.51
C THR A 245 -5.78 -36.06 -17.49
N ASN A 246 -5.21 -37.15 -16.99
CA ASN A 246 -5.06 -38.43 -17.69
C ASN A 246 -5.65 -39.50 -16.77
N GLU A 247 -6.51 -40.36 -17.31
CA GLU A 247 -7.19 -41.40 -16.54
C GLU A 247 -6.21 -42.38 -15.89
N ALA A 248 -5.13 -42.76 -16.58
CA ALA A 248 -4.12 -43.67 -16.04
C ALA A 248 -3.40 -43.07 -14.82
N GLY A 249 -2.96 -41.81 -14.93
CA GLY A 249 -2.31 -41.08 -13.83
C GLY A 249 -3.26 -40.87 -12.65
N ARG A 250 -4.51 -40.47 -12.93
CA ARG A 250 -5.54 -40.24 -11.90
C ARG A 250 -5.90 -41.50 -11.11
N LYS A 251 -5.87 -42.68 -11.74
CA LYS A 251 -6.10 -43.97 -11.05
C LYS A 251 -4.99 -44.31 -10.06
N ILE A 252 -3.75 -43.92 -10.35
CA ILE A 252 -2.58 -44.18 -9.49
C ILE A 252 -2.47 -43.12 -8.39
N ASP A 253 -2.63 -41.85 -8.75
CA ASP A 253 -2.40 -40.70 -7.88
C ASP A 253 -3.37 -39.56 -8.25
N ALA A 254 -4.54 -39.55 -7.61
CA ALA A 254 -5.56 -38.53 -7.87
C ALA A 254 -5.09 -37.11 -7.48
N ASP A 255 -4.22 -37.01 -6.47
CA ASP A 255 -3.74 -35.74 -5.90
C ASP A 255 -2.58 -35.13 -6.68
N ALA A 256 -2.07 -35.83 -7.71
CA ALA A 256 -0.88 -35.44 -8.47
C ALA A 256 0.36 -35.20 -7.57
N ARG A 257 0.47 -35.94 -6.45
CA ARG A 257 1.64 -35.94 -5.55
C ARG A 257 2.93 -36.41 -6.23
N LEU A 258 2.81 -37.29 -7.22
CA LEU A 258 3.89 -37.79 -8.06
C LEU A 258 4.16 -36.91 -9.29
N LEU A 259 3.46 -35.76 -9.40
CA LEU A 259 3.73 -34.72 -10.40
C LEU A 259 3.65 -35.23 -11.85
N TRP A 260 2.70 -36.13 -12.12
CA TRP A 260 2.38 -36.61 -13.47
C TRP A 260 1.63 -35.58 -14.33
N ARG A 261 1.22 -34.47 -13.70
CA ARG A 261 0.67 -33.26 -14.29
C ARG A 261 0.96 -32.08 -13.36
N PHE A 262 0.78 -30.86 -13.85
CA PHE A 262 0.78 -29.70 -12.96
C PHE A 262 -0.45 -29.74 -12.01
N PRO A 263 -0.26 -29.57 -10.69
CA PRO A 263 -1.35 -29.59 -9.73
C PRO A 263 -2.10 -28.25 -9.71
N SER A 264 -3.35 -28.29 -10.13
CA SER A 264 -4.26 -27.15 -10.02
C SER A 264 -4.47 -26.75 -8.56
N ARG A 265 -4.38 -25.44 -8.28
CA ARG A 265 -4.56 -24.90 -6.92
C ARG A 265 -5.42 -23.65 -6.92
N ARG A 266 -6.25 -23.51 -5.88
CA ARG A 266 -7.06 -22.31 -5.69
C ARG A 266 -6.16 -21.13 -5.30
N LEU A 267 -6.54 -19.92 -5.69
CA LEU A 267 -5.90 -18.69 -5.26
C LEU A 267 -6.20 -18.41 -3.78
N GLU A 268 -5.23 -17.82 -3.09
CA GLU A 268 -5.41 -17.32 -1.72
C GLU A 268 -6.19 -15.99 -1.72
N ALA A 269 -6.81 -15.63 -0.59
CA ALA A 269 -7.60 -14.41 -0.43
C ALA A 269 -6.93 -13.15 -1.01
N GLU A 270 -5.64 -12.97 -0.72
CA GLU A 270 -4.82 -11.85 -1.17
C GLU A 270 -4.66 -11.82 -2.69
N ALA A 271 -4.39 -12.98 -3.28
CA ALA A 271 -4.24 -13.11 -4.73
C ALA A 271 -5.58 -12.91 -5.45
N ILE A 272 -6.69 -13.43 -4.91
CA ILE A 272 -8.02 -13.20 -5.46
C ILE A 272 -8.31 -11.70 -5.53
N ARG A 273 -8.13 -10.98 -4.42
CA ARG A 273 -8.39 -9.55 -4.38
C ARG A 273 -7.48 -8.77 -5.32
N ASP A 274 -6.18 -9.03 -5.27
CA ASP A 274 -5.21 -8.32 -6.10
C ASP A 274 -5.45 -8.60 -7.59
N SER A 275 -5.87 -9.81 -7.97
CA SER A 275 -6.31 -10.16 -9.33
C SER A 275 -7.57 -9.40 -9.75
N ILE A 276 -8.59 -9.30 -8.88
CA ILE A 276 -9.80 -8.51 -9.17
C ILE A 276 -9.44 -7.05 -9.45
N LEU A 277 -8.60 -6.44 -8.61
CA LEU A 277 -8.13 -5.07 -8.79
C LEU A 277 -7.28 -4.92 -10.05
N PHE A 278 -6.49 -5.93 -10.39
CA PHE A 278 -5.64 -5.91 -11.58
C PHE A 278 -6.49 -5.90 -12.87
N VAL A 279 -7.47 -6.79 -12.97
CA VAL A 279 -8.33 -6.87 -14.17
C VAL A 279 -9.27 -5.67 -14.27
N SER A 280 -9.77 -5.15 -13.14
CA SER A 280 -10.59 -3.93 -13.13
C SER A 280 -9.80 -2.65 -13.45
N GLY A 281 -8.47 -2.70 -13.40
CA GLY A 281 -7.60 -1.54 -13.65
C GLY A 281 -7.42 -0.62 -12.44
N ASN A 282 -7.83 -1.06 -11.25
CA ASN A 282 -7.74 -0.28 -10.01
C ASN A 282 -6.55 -0.65 -9.11
N LEU A 283 -5.76 -1.69 -9.46
CA LEU A 283 -4.63 -2.11 -8.63
C LEU A 283 -3.57 -1.02 -8.53
N ASN A 284 -3.35 -0.53 -7.31
CA ASN A 284 -2.26 0.38 -7.01
C ASN A 284 -0.97 -0.39 -6.72
N LEU A 285 0.04 -0.20 -7.59
CA LEU A 285 1.35 -0.85 -7.53
C LEU A 285 2.41 -0.07 -6.74
N GLU A 286 2.05 1.01 -6.06
CA GLU A 286 2.97 1.77 -5.21
C GLU A 286 3.66 0.84 -4.19
N ALA A 287 4.99 0.83 -4.21
CA ALA A 287 5.81 -0.03 -3.37
C ALA A 287 6.38 0.73 -2.17
N GLY A 288 6.48 0.04 -1.03
CA GLY A 288 7.02 0.62 0.21
C GLY A 288 6.06 1.60 0.90
N GLY A 289 6.58 2.40 1.83
CA GLY A 289 5.77 3.36 2.58
C GLY A 289 4.72 2.74 3.52
N PRO A 290 3.87 3.57 4.14
CA PRO A 290 2.84 3.11 5.06
C PRO A 290 1.78 2.26 4.37
N GLY A 291 1.37 1.16 5.02
CA GLY A 291 0.27 0.33 4.56
C GLY A 291 -1.12 0.98 4.62
N PHE A 292 -2.14 0.18 4.36
CA PHE A 292 -3.55 0.54 4.53
C PHE A 292 -4.23 -0.39 5.55
N SER A 293 -5.40 0.00 6.06
CA SER A 293 -6.15 -0.76 7.07
C SER A 293 -7.59 -0.94 6.62
N PHE A 294 -8.12 -2.15 6.77
CA PHE A 294 -9.56 -2.41 6.61
C PHE A 294 -10.39 -1.97 7.83
N PHE A 295 -9.75 -1.37 8.83
CA PHE A 295 -10.38 -0.94 10.07
C PHE A 295 -10.07 0.53 10.33
N ARG A 296 -11.10 1.29 10.74
CA ARG A 296 -10.99 2.74 11.00
C ARG A 296 -10.17 3.07 12.25
N SER A 297 -10.14 2.16 13.22
CA SER A 297 -9.40 2.31 14.47
C SER A 297 -8.65 1.04 14.85
N ARG A 298 -7.68 1.14 15.76
CA ARG A 298 -6.90 0.02 16.30
C ARG A 298 -7.61 -0.74 17.44
N GLY A 299 -8.94 -0.63 17.53
CA GLY A 299 -9.75 -1.36 18.49
C GLY A 299 -9.73 -0.82 19.92
N GLY A 300 -10.43 -1.54 20.80
CA GLY A 300 -10.74 -1.21 22.19
C GLY A 300 -11.98 -2.01 22.63
N LEU A 301 -12.68 -1.56 23.68
CA LEU A 301 -13.94 -2.19 24.13
C LEU A 301 -15.05 -2.16 23.05
N THR A 302 -14.91 -1.32 22.02
CA THR A 302 -15.88 -1.12 20.93
C THR A 302 -15.59 -1.94 19.67
N GLY A 303 -14.57 -2.80 19.69
CA GLY A 303 -14.20 -3.64 18.55
C GLY A 303 -13.51 -2.90 17.40
N PHE A 304 -13.42 -3.55 16.23
CA PHE A 304 -12.72 -3.05 15.05
C PHE A 304 -13.70 -2.67 13.93
N PRO A 305 -14.14 -1.40 13.84
CA PRO A 305 -15.12 -0.99 12.84
C PRO A 305 -14.52 -1.07 11.43
N PRO A 306 -15.16 -1.80 10.49
CA PRO A 306 -14.64 -1.98 9.14
C PRO A 306 -14.73 -0.70 8.30
N VAL A 307 -13.82 -0.58 7.35
CA VAL A 307 -13.86 0.41 6.27
C VAL A 307 -14.72 -0.17 5.15
N THR A 308 -15.78 0.55 4.78
CA THR A 308 -16.73 0.16 3.73
C THR A 308 -16.51 0.93 2.43
N GLU A 309 -15.84 2.08 2.49
CA GLU A 309 -15.55 2.94 1.35
C GLU A 309 -14.06 2.93 1.09
N PHE A 310 -13.67 2.51 -0.11
CA PHE A 310 -12.27 2.36 -0.49
C PHE A 310 -11.84 3.49 -1.42
N THR A 311 -10.64 3.99 -1.16
CA THR A 311 -9.94 4.91 -2.07
C THR A 311 -8.81 4.17 -2.78
N GLN A 312 -8.11 4.88 -3.68
CA GLN A 312 -6.90 4.37 -4.33
C GLN A 312 -5.80 3.92 -3.35
N ARG A 313 -5.84 4.40 -2.09
CA ARG A 313 -4.93 3.95 -1.04
C ARG A 313 -5.23 2.51 -0.62
N GLU A 314 -6.50 2.16 -0.47
CA GLU A 314 -6.89 0.82 -0.07
C GLU A 314 -6.72 -0.17 -1.22
N PHE A 315 -6.77 0.26 -2.48
CA PHE A 315 -6.52 -0.60 -3.65
C PHE A 315 -5.06 -1.01 -3.89
N ARG A 316 -4.19 -0.81 -2.89
CA ARG A 316 -2.84 -1.39 -2.89
C ARG A 316 -2.90 -2.91 -2.72
N ARG A 317 -1.82 -3.57 -3.16
CA ARG A 317 -1.61 -5.01 -2.96
C ARG A 317 -1.82 -5.40 -1.49
N MET A 318 -2.51 -6.52 -1.25
CA MET A 318 -2.82 -6.97 0.13
C MET A 318 -1.58 -7.22 0.99
N ILE A 319 -0.39 -7.39 0.41
CA ILE A 319 0.87 -7.45 1.16
C ILE A 319 1.15 -6.20 2.01
N TYR A 320 0.55 -5.05 1.66
CA TYR A 320 0.64 -3.79 2.41
C TYR A 320 -0.52 -3.60 3.39
N GLN A 321 -1.42 -4.58 3.52
CA GLN A 321 -2.53 -4.51 4.45
C GLN A 321 -2.01 -4.66 5.88
N HIS A 322 -2.44 -3.76 6.75
CA HIS A 322 -2.32 -3.92 8.19
C HIS A 322 -3.23 -5.06 8.67
N LYS A 323 -2.61 -6.10 9.23
CA LYS A 323 -3.32 -7.25 9.79
C LYS A 323 -3.43 -7.14 11.30
N ILE A 324 -4.67 -7.20 11.79
CA ILE A 324 -4.99 -7.27 13.22
C ILE A 324 -5.06 -8.75 13.61
N ARG A 325 -4.32 -9.13 14.66
CA ARG A 325 -4.26 -10.51 15.15
C ARG A 325 -5.63 -10.94 15.68
N MET A 326 -6.06 -12.14 15.31
CA MET A 326 -7.38 -12.75 15.59
C MET A 326 -8.58 -12.07 14.92
N GLU A 327 -8.36 -11.06 14.06
CA GLU A 327 -9.46 -10.35 13.40
C GLU A 327 -9.57 -10.79 11.91
N PRO A 328 -10.74 -11.27 11.47
CA PRO A 328 -10.97 -11.63 10.08
C PRO A 328 -11.00 -10.40 9.18
N VAL A 329 -10.57 -10.55 7.93
CA VAL A 329 -10.67 -9.46 6.95
C VAL A 329 -12.14 -9.31 6.52
N PRO A 330 -12.74 -8.11 6.54
CA PRO A 330 -14.18 -7.93 6.28
C PRO A 330 -14.66 -8.43 4.91
N ILE A 331 -13.88 -8.25 3.83
CA ILE A 331 -14.31 -8.62 2.47
C ILE A 331 -13.97 -10.07 2.14
N PHE A 332 -12.71 -10.46 2.38
CA PHE A 332 -12.17 -11.76 1.93
C PHE A 332 -11.90 -12.74 3.10
N GLY A 333 -12.43 -12.47 4.29
CA GLY A 333 -12.28 -13.37 5.45
C GLY A 333 -12.83 -14.78 5.22
N ALA A 334 -13.83 -14.92 4.33
CA ALA A 334 -14.37 -16.22 3.93
C ALA A 334 -13.41 -17.09 3.10
N PHE A 335 -12.31 -16.53 2.58
CA PHE A 335 -11.34 -17.20 1.70
C PHE A 335 -10.15 -17.78 2.46
N ASP A 336 -10.40 -18.33 3.64
CA ASP A 336 -9.40 -18.98 4.50
C ASP A 336 -8.18 -18.08 4.81
N ALA A 337 -8.39 -16.76 4.85
CA ALA A 337 -7.34 -15.81 5.19
C ALA A 337 -6.88 -16.06 6.63
N PRO A 338 -5.56 -16.15 6.89
CA PRO A 338 -5.06 -16.42 8.24
C PRO A 338 -5.49 -15.30 9.19
N ASP A 339 -5.89 -15.65 10.40
CA ASP A 339 -6.25 -14.68 11.46
C ASP A 339 -5.02 -14.03 12.11
N ALA A 340 -3.81 -14.51 11.78
CA ALA A 340 -2.53 -14.11 12.38
C ALA A 340 -2.43 -14.34 13.89
N GLY A 341 -3.29 -15.20 14.44
CA GLY A 341 -3.24 -15.71 15.81
C GLY A 341 -2.22 -16.81 16.01
N GLN A 342 -2.12 -17.70 15.02
CA GLN A 342 -1.23 -18.85 15.03
C GLN A 342 -0.38 -18.90 13.76
N THR A 343 0.74 -19.64 13.83
CA THR A 343 1.54 -19.90 12.64
C THR A 343 0.76 -20.79 11.67
N MET A 344 0.85 -20.49 10.38
CA MET A 344 0.14 -21.24 9.32
C MET A 344 1.15 -21.68 8.25
N PRO A 345 1.86 -22.80 8.44
CA PRO A 345 2.90 -23.26 7.50
C PRO A 345 2.37 -23.61 6.11
N ARG A 346 1.10 -24.04 6.05
CA ARG A 346 0.36 -24.33 4.83
C ARG A 346 -1.03 -23.74 4.97
N ARG A 347 -1.44 -22.94 3.98
CA ARG A 347 -2.79 -22.37 3.97
C ARG A 347 -3.81 -23.44 3.66
N LYS A 348 -4.93 -23.41 4.40
CA LYS A 348 -6.09 -24.22 4.06
C LYS A 348 -6.78 -23.61 2.86
N GLN A 349 -7.34 -24.45 2.01
CA GLN A 349 -8.14 -24.02 0.87
C GLN A 349 -9.48 -24.75 0.96
N SER A 350 -10.51 -24.00 1.30
CA SER A 350 -11.89 -24.48 1.36
C SER A 350 -12.62 -24.08 0.09
N THR A 351 -13.52 -24.93 -0.39
CA THR A 351 -14.47 -24.61 -1.45
C THR A 351 -15.87 -24.65 -0.88
N THR A 352 -16.40 -23.50 -0.50
CA THR A 352 -17.72 -23.37 0.15
C THR A 352 -18.67 -22.50 -0.66
N ALA A 353 -19.96 -22.75 -0.54
CA ALA A 353 -20.99 -21.91 -1.16
C ALA A 353 -20.91 -20.45 -0.67
N ILE A 354 -20.50 -20.23 0.59
CA ILE A 354 -20.34 -18.89 1.17
C ILE A 354 -19.28 -18.08 0.42
N GLN A 355 -18.17 -18.70 -0.01
CA GLN A 355 -17.16 -18.02 -0.82
C GLN A 355 -17.72 -17.59 -2.18
N ALA A 356 -18.41 -18.48 -2.88
CA ALA A 356 -19.02 -18.15 -4.16
C ALA A 356 -20.09 -17.05 -4.03
N LEU A 357 -20.91 -17.11 -2.97
CA LEU A 357 -21.92 -16.08 -2.68
C LEU A 357 -21.29 -14.75 -2.26
N ASN A 358 -20.14 -14.76 -1.58
CA ASN A 358 -19.40 -13.55 -1.25
C ASN A 358 -18.85 -12.88 -2.51
N LEU A 359 -18.16 -13.63 -3.40
CA LEU A 359 -17.69 -13.07 -4.67
C LEU A 359 -18.84 -12.57 -5.53
N PHE A 360 -19.96 -13.29 -5.52
CA PHE A 360 -21.13 -12.84 -6.26
C PHE A 360 -21.72 -11.57 -5.64
N ASN A 361 -21.98 -11.49 -4.34
CA ASN A 361 -22.83 -10.42 -3.78
C ASN A 361 -22.08 -9.29 -3.07
N SER A 362 -20.77 -9.39 -2.90
CA SER A 362 -19.99 -8.37 -2.19
C SER A 362 -20.03 -7.02 -2.93
N PRO A 363 -20.30 -5.90 -2.22
CA PRO A 363 -20.23 -4.56 -2.80
C PRO A 363 -18.90 -4.29 -3.48
N PHE A 364 -17.79 -4.75 -2.87
CA PHE A 364 -16.45 -4.62 -3.46
C PHE A 364 -16.38 -5.27 -4.84
N VAL A 365 -16.89 -6.50 -4.99
CA VAL A 365 -16.80 -7.20 -6.29
C VAL A 365 -17.73 -6.57 -7.32
N ASN A 366 -18.91 -6.09 -6.91
CA ASN A 366 -19.82 -5.38 -7.81
C ASN A 366 -19.21 -4.07 -8.33
N ASP A 367 -18.56 -3.29 -7.45
CA ASP A 367 -17.85 -2.06 -7.83
C ASP A 367 -16.69 -2.37 -8.80
N GLN A 368 -15.91 -3.42 -8.51
CA GLN A 368 -14.82 -3.83 -9.38
C GLN A 368 -15.28 -4.44 -10.71
N ALA A 369 -16.42 -5.12 -10.75
CA ALA A 369 -17.03 -5.62 -11.99
C ALA A 369 -17.48 -4.45 -12.88
N THR A 370 -18.04 -3.40 -12.28
CA THR A 370 -18.40 -2.16 -12.98
C THR A 370 -17.16 -1.44 -13.51
N ALA A 371 -16.12 -1.31 -12.68
CA ALA A 371 -14.84 -0.74 -13.12
C ALA A 371 -14.21 -1.56 -14.26
N PHE A 372 -14.30 -2.89 -14.20
CA PHE A 372 -13.81 -3.77 -15.26
C PHE A 372 -14.60 -3.59 -16.56
N ALA A 373 -15.92 -3.50 -16.50
CA ALA A 373 -16.75 -3.20 -17.67
C ALA A 373 -16.38 -1.84 -18.30
N ASN A 374 -16.23 -0.80 -17.48
CA ASN A 374 -15.82 0.52 -17.96
C ASN A 374 -14.44 0.49 -18.64
N ARG A 375 -13.50 -0.29 -18.08
CA ARG A 375 -12.19 -0.51 -18.70
C ARG A 375 -12.32 -1.19 -20.05
N ILE A 376 -13.11 -2.26 -20.15
CA ILE A 376 -13.33 -2.97 -21.41
C ILE A 376 -13.88 -2.01 -22.47
N THR A 377 -14.98 -1.29 -22.17
CA THR A 377 -15.58 -0.32 -23.08
C THR A 377 -14.59 0.78 -23.51
N LYS A 378 -13.75 1.25 -22.59
CA LYS A 378 -12.71 2.26 -22.91
C LYS A 378 -11.68 1.74 -23.92
N GLU A 379 -11.28 0.48 -23.81
CA GLU A 379 -10.20 -0.11 -24.62
C GLU A 379 -10.69 -0.67 -25.96
N THR A 380 -11.94 -1.13 -26.03
CA THR A 380 -12.49 -1.78 -27.24
C THR A 380 -13.60 -0.99 -27.94
N GLY A 381 -14.09 0.11 -27.34
CA GLY A 381 -15.28 0.81 -27.82
C GLY A 381 -16.55 -0.04 -27.70
N ASP A 382 -17.47 0.12 -28.65
CA ASP A 382 -18.83 -0.46 -28.61
C ASP A 382 -18.98 -1.82 -29.34
N ASP A 383 -17.89 -2.40 -29.86
CA ASP A 383 -17.93 -3.72 -30.49
C ASP A 383 -18.05 -4.82 -29.43
N THR A 384 -19.25 -5.40 -29.28
CA THR A 384 -19.51 -6.46 -28.29
C THR A 384 -18.60 -7.66 -28.48
N GLY A 385 -18.31 -8.09 -29.72
CA GLY A 385 -17.43 -9.25 -29.95
C GLY A 385 -16.01 -9.01 -29.44
N GLN A 386 -15.48 -7.80 -29.66
CA GLN A 386 -14.19 -7.38 -29.13
C GLN A 386 -14.22 -7.23 -27.61
N GLN A 387 -15.28 -6.64 -27.04
CA GLN A 387 -15.45 -6.51 -25.59
C GLN A 387 -15.40 -7.88 -24.90
N ILE A 388 -16.13 -8.88 -25.41
CA ILE A 388 -16.14 -10.25 -24.86
C ILE A 388 -14.75 -10.89 -24.97
N THR A 389 -14.10 -10.75 -26.12
CA THR A 389 -12.75 -11.31 -26.33
C THR A 389 -11.75 -10.71 -25.35
N TYR A 390 -11.78 -9.39 -25.18
CA TYR A 390 -10.92 -8.66 -24.25
C TYR A 390 -11.18 -9.06 -22.79
N ALA A 391 -12.46 -9.22 -22.41
CA ALA A 391 -12.84 -9.65 -21.06
C ALA A 391 -12.25 -11.02 -20.71
N PHE A 392 -12.33 -12.00 -21.61
CA PHE A 392 -11.77 -13.33 -21.42
C PHE A 392 -10.23 -13.33 -21.40
N GLN A 393 -9.59 -12.54 -22.25
CA GLN A 393 -8.12 -12.45 -22.26
C GLN A 393 -7.57 -11.89 -20.95
N PHE A 394 -8.22 -10.87 -20.37
CA PHE A 394 -7.80 -10.32 -19.08
C PHE A 394 -8.17 -11.20 -17.89
N ALA A 395 -9.34 -11.82 -17.90
CA ALA A 395 -9.79 -12.66 -16.80
C ALA A 395 -9.08 -14.03 -16.78
N PHE A 396 -8.87 -14.65 -17.94
CA PHE A 396 -8.42 -16.05 -18.07
C PHE A 396 -7.13 -16.24 -18.87
N GLY A 397 -6.58 -15.18 -19.49
CA GLY A 397 -5.38 -15.30 -20.31
C GLY A 397 -5.59 -15.99 -21.66
N ARG A 398 -6.83 -16.14 -22.12
CA ARG A 398 -7.18 -16.78 -23.40
C ARG A 398 -8.43 -16.15 -24.03
N SER A 399 -8.67 -16.43 -25.30
CA SER A 399 -9.92 -16.08 -25.98
C SER A 399 -11.06 -17.05 -25.60
N PRO A 400 -12.33 -16.60 -25.67
CA PRO A 400 -13.48 -17.47 -25.46
C PRO A 400 -13.60 -18.50 -26.59
N ASN A 401 -14.09 -19.69 -26.29
CA ASN A 401 -14.54 -20.61 -27.33
C ASN A 401 -15.92 -20.19 -27.88
N SER A 402 -16.42 -20.85 -28.93
CA SER A 402 -17.68 -20.46 -29.60
C SER A 402 -18.91 -20.52 -28.69
N VAL A 403 -18.97 -21.49 -27.76
CA VAL A 403 -20.07 -21.64 -26.81
C VAL A 403 -20.02 -20.54 -25.75
N GLU A 404 -18.83 -20.29 -25.20
CA GLU A 404 -18.57 -19.23 -24.23
C GLU A 404 -18.86 -17.85 -24.82
N ALA A 405 -18.40 -17.58 -26.05
CA ALA A 405 -18.62 -16.32 -26.74
C ALA A 405 -20.12 -16.07 -26.92
N LYS A 406 -20.87 -17.06 -27.42
CA LYS A 406 -22.31 -16.95 -27.60
C LYS A 406 -23.05 -16.67 -26.28
N ALA A 407 -22.70 -17.38 -25.21
CA ALA A 407 -23.30 -17.17 -23.89
C ALA A 407 -22.94 -15.80 -23.28
N ALA A 408 -21.69 -15.37 -23.46
CA ALA A 408 -21.19 -14.10 -22.93
C ALA A 408 -21.80 -12.89 -23.66
N ILE A 409 -21.94 -12.96 -25.00
CA ILE A 409 -22.66 -11.96 -25.81
C ILE A 409 -24.11 -11.85 -25.32
N ALA A 410 -24.83 -12.98 -25.24
CA ALA A 410 -26.22 -12.98 -24.80
C ALA A 410 -26.39 -12.41 -23.38
N THR A 411 -25.43 -12.69 -22.49
CA THR A 411 -25.44 -12.14 -21.12
C THR A 411 -25.18 -10.63 -21.11
N ALA A 412 -24.21 -10.16 -21.90
CA ALA A 412 -23.88 -8.74 -21.99
C ALA A 412 -25.01 -7.92 -22.62
N GLU A 413 -25.68 -8.44 -23.63
CA GLU A 413 -26.84 -7.80 -24.27
C GLU A 413 -28.06 -7.74 -23.32
N ALA A 414 -28.35 -8.82 -22.60
CA ALA A 414 -29.52 -8.90 -21.73
C ALA A 414 -29.34 -8.15 -20.40
N HIS A 415 -28.12 -8.13 -19.85
CA HIS A 415 -27.86 -7.68 -18.47
C HIS A 415 -26.70 -6.69 -18.33
N GLY A 416 -26.08 -6.30 -19.44
CA GLY A 416 -24.94 -5.38 -19.45
C GLY A 416 -23.59 -6.05 -19.15
N LEU A 417 -22.52 -5.36 -19.57
CA LEU A 417 -21.15 -5.86 -19.45
C LEU A 417 -20.69 -6.02 -18.00
N ALA A 418 -21.17 -5.18 -17.06
CA ALA A 418 -20.85 -5.30 -15.64
C ALA A 418 -21.34 -6.64 -15.05
N THR A 419 -22.50 -7.12 -15.49
CA THR A 419 -23.03 -8.44 -15.07
C THR A 419 -22.15 -9.56 -15.59
N LEU A 420 -21.71 -9.49 -16.85
CA LEU A 420 -20.75 -10.45 -17.38
C LEU A 420 -19.44 -10.45 -16.59
N CYS A 421 -18.85 -9.27 -16.35
CA CYS A 421 -17.63 -9.15 -15.55
C CYS A 421 -17.77 -9.82 -14.18
N ARG A 422 -18.90 -9.59 -13.50
CA ARG A 422 -19.21 -10.24 -12.20
C ARG A 422 -19.25 -11.76 -12.31
N VAL A 423 -19.82 -12.32 -13.38
CA VAL A 423 -19.82 -13.77 -13.63
C VAL A 423 -18.40 -14.30 -13.86
N LEU A 424 -17.59 -13.60 -14.65
CA LEU A 424 -16.20 -13.99 -14.92
C LEU A 424 -15.37 -14.00 -13.63
N LEU A 425 -15.48 -12.97 -12.79
CA LEU A 425 -14.78 -12.87 -11.50
C LEU A 425 -15.18 -13.96 -10.49
N ASN A 426 -16.38 -14.53 -10.63
CA ASN A 426 -16.90 -15.62 -9.78
C ASN A 426 -16.69 -17.02 -10.39
N SER A 427 -16.03 -17.12 -11.55
CA SER A 427 -15.80 -18.40 -12.21
C SER A 427 -14.64 -19.18 -11.58
N ASN A 428 -14.66 -20.50 -11.72
CA ASN A 428 -13.55 -21.34 -11.26
C ASN A 428 -12.24 -21.00 -12.00
N GLU A 429 -12.31 -20.69 -13.29
CA GLU A 429 -11.11 -20.38 -14.07
C GLU A 429 -10.40 -19.11 -13.58
N PHE A 430 -11.14 -18.13 -13.02
CA PHE A 430 -10.55 -16.96 -12.38
C PHE A 430 -9.86 -17.27 -11.04
N LEU A 431 -10.35 -18.29 -10.32
CA LEU A 431 -9.97 -18.57 -8.93
C LEU A 431 -8.92 -19.66 -8.79
N PHE A 432 -8.51 -20.30 -9.88
CA PHE A 432 -7.56 -21.42 -9.85
C PHE A 432 -6.38 -21.14 -10.78
N ILE A 433 -5.18 -21.49 -10.30
CA ILE A 433 -4.00 -21.62 -11.16
C ILE A 433 -4.01 -23.05 -11.70
N PRO A 434 -3.94 -23.25 -13.03
CA PRO A 434 -3.94 -24.56 -13.67
C PRO A 434 -2.82 -25.42 -13.11
#